data_AF-A0A1B2HBW1-F1
#
_entry.id   AF-A0A1B2HBW1-F1
#
_cell.length_a   1.000
_cell.length_b   1.000
_cell.length_c   1.000
_cell.angle_alpha   90.00
_cell.angle_beta   90.00
_cell.angle_gamma   90.00
#
_symmetry.space_group_name_H-M   'P 1'
#
loop_
_entity.id
_entity.type
_entity.pdbx_description
1 polymer ?
#
loop_
_entity_poly.entity_id
_entity_poly.type
_entity_poly.pdbx_seq_one_letter_code
_entity_poly.pdbx_strand_id
1 'polypeptide(L)'
;MNISRIGVVVAGLLLLGTGTAAAQEPITISPEKVRKICEQRVPRIETKVKALTDKINGSPETFGSTKWLEQRAADARKAGNTARADVLDARVKLRAAQLVKIGKAGERVAKFKSEHCGAK
;
A
#
# COMPACT_ATOMS: atom_id res chain seq x y z
N MET A 1 37.31 31.91 -5.20
CA MET A 1 37.03 33.29 -5.64
C MET A 1 37.42 33.39 -7.10
N ASN A 2 36.44 33.40 -8.01
CA ASN A 2 36.45 34.18 -9.25
C ASN A 2 35.16 33.91 -10.00
N ILE A 3 34.34 34.95 -9.95
CA ILE A 3 33.03 35.11 -10.54
C ILE A 3 33.24 35.38 -12.03
N SER A 4 32.74 34.50 -12.90
CA SER A 4 32.58 34.85 -14.31
C SER A 4 31.13 35.24 -14.54
N ARG A 5 30.89 36.54 -14.54
CA ARG A 5 29.67 37.18 -15.02
C ARG A 5 29.73 37.21 -16.54
N ILE A 6 28.85 36.48 -17.19
CA ILE A 6 28.28 36.92 -18.47
C ILE A 6 26.78 36.78 -18.33
N GLY A 7 26.14 37.90 -18.00
CA GLY A 7 24.71 38.05 -18.15
C GLY A 7 24.41 38.36 -19.61
N VAL A 8 23.37 37.72 -20.13
CA VAL A 8 22.49 38.34 -21.11
C VAL A 8 21.07 38.12 -20.60
N VAL A 9 20.51 39.19 -20.04
CA VAL A 9 19.09 39.33 -19.76
C VAL A 9 18.43 39.61 -21.10
N VAL A 10 17.74 38.63 -21.67
CA VAL A 10 16.72 38.89 -22.69
C VAL A 10 15.38 39.00 -21.96
N ALA A 11 15.08 40.22 -21.54
CA ALA A 11 13.72 40.61 -21.21
C ALA A 11 12.94 40.75 -22.53
N GLY A 12 11.85 40.01 -22.68
CA GLY A 12 10.88 40.26 -23.75
C GLY A 12 10.18 39.02 -24.25
N LEU A 13 9.12 38.59 -23.55
CA LEU A 13 7.73 38.73 -24.02
C LEU A 13 6.82 37.89 -23.09
N LEU A 14 6.02 38.60 -22.28
CA LEU A 14 4.81 38.06 -21.70
C LEU A 14 3.83 37.78 -22.84
N LEU A 15 3.84 36.56 -23.36
CA LEU A 15 2.69 35.99 -24.07
C LEU A 15 1.93 35.11 -23.09
N LEU A 16 0.77 35.61 -22.67
CA LEU A 16 -0.32 34.79 -22.15
C LEU A 16 -0.64 33.71 -23.20
N GLY A 17 -0.46 32.43 -22.88
CA GLY A 17 -0.90 31.38 -23.79
C GLY A 17 -0.19 30.05 -23.61
N THR A 18 -0.88 29.13 -22.96
CA THR A 18 -0.77 27.67 -23.16
C THR A 18 0.64 27.10 -23.11
N GLY A 19 1.16 26.93 -21.89
CA GLY A 19 2.07 25.81 -21.66
C GLY A 19 1.33 24.55 -22.08
N THR A 20 1.70 23.96 -23.22
CA THR A 20 1.19 22.67 -23.64
C THR A 20 1.62 21.69 -22.57
N ALA A 21 0.69 21.34 -21.68
CA ALA A 21 0.80 20.12 -20.90
C ALA A 21 1.02 19.01 -21.93
N ALA A 22 2.23 18.45 -21.97
CA ALA A 22 2.47 17.26 -22.76
C ALA A 22 1.45 16.24 -22.28
N ALA A 23 0.46 15.92 -23.12
CA ALA A 23 -0.50 14.90 -22.82
C ALA A 23 0.31 13.61 -22.60
N GLN A 24 0.41 13.19 -21.35
CA GLN A 24 0.98 11.88 -21.04
C GLN A 24 0.05 10.88 -21.70
N GLU A 25 0.52 10.27 -22.79
CA GLU A 25 -0.24 9.23 -23.44
C GLU A 25 -0.67 8.20 -22.38
N PRO A 26 -1.94 7.76 -22.40
CA PRO A 26 -2.40 6.77 -21.45
C PRO A 26 -1.47 5.57 -21.50
N ILE A 27 -0.92 5.17 -20.35
CA ILE A 27 -0.02 4.02 -20.25
C ILE A 27 -0.84 2.77 -20.61
N THR A 28 -0.74 2.33 -21.86
CA THR A 28 -1.38 1.10 -22.33
C THR A 28 -0.51 -0.09 -21.92
N ILE A 29 -1.05 -0.98 -21.08
CA ILE A 29 -0.42 -2.27 -20.76
C ILE A 29 -0.67 -3.23 -21.92
N SER A 30 0.37 -3.93 -22.41
CA SER A 30 0.20 -4.90 -23.50
C SER A 30 -0.72 -6.06 -23.09
N PRO A 31 -1.46 -6.68 -24.03
CA PRO A 31 -2.32 -7.83 -23.74
C PRO A 31 -1.58 -8.98 -23.04
N GLU A 32 -0.33 -9.27 -23.42
CA GLU A 32 0.49 -10.32 -22.79
C GLU A 32 0.80 -9.98 -21.33
N LYS A 33 1.03 -8.70 -21.04
CA LYS A 33 1.29 -8.24 -19.68
C LYS A 33 0.03 -8.26 -18.83
N VAL A 34 -1.13 -7.92 -19.40
CA VAL A 34 -2.44 -8.12 -18.74
C VAL A 34 -2.65 -9.60 -18.42
N ARG A 35 -2.45 -10.50 -19.39
CA ARG A 35 -2.55 -11.95 -19.19
C ARG A 35 -1.65 -12.42 -18.04
N LYS A 36 -0.38 -12.02 -18.02
CA LYS A 36 0.56 -12.38 -16.94
C LYS A 36 0.11 -11.85 -15.57
N ILE A 37 -0.45 -10.64 -15.51
CA ILE A 37 -0.99 -10.10 -14.26
C ILE A 37 -2.19 -10.93 -13.80
N CYS A 38 -3.11 -11.26 -14.70
CA CYS A 38 -4.30 -12.06 -14.41
C CYS A 38 -3.96 -13.49 -13.95
N GLU A 39 -3.04 -14.17 -14.64
CA GLU A 39 -2.70 -15.57 -14.34
C GLU A 39 -1.81 -15.71 -13.11
N GLN A 40 -0.91 -14.75 -12.85
CA GLN A 40 0.14 -14.93 -11.84
C GLN A 40 0.00 -14.00 -10.65
N ARG A 41 -0.41 -12.74 -10.86
CA ARG A 41 -0.33 -11.69 -9.83
C ARG A 41 -1.64 -11.56 -9.07
N VAL A 42 -2.77 -11.51 -9.78
CA VAL A 42 -4.11 -11.48 -9.18
C VAL A 42 -4.29 -12.60 -8.16
N PRO A 43 -4.13 -13.90 -8.51
CA PRO A 43 -4.36 -14.98 -7.54
C PRO A 43 -3.40 -14.93 -6.36
N ARG A 44 -2.12 -14.58 -6.58
CA ARG A 44 -1.14 -14.43 -5.50
C ARG A 44 -1.53 -13.33 -4.52
N ILE A 45 -2.09 -12.22 -5.00
CA ILE A 45 -2.50 -11.13 -4.13
C ILE A 45 -3.79 -11.51 -3.39
N GLU A 46 -4.76 -12.15 -4.06
CA GLU A 46 -5.97 -12.69 -3.41
C GLU A 46 -5.61 -13.63 -2.25
N THR A 47 -4.69 -14.58 -2.47
CA THR A 47 -4.19 -15.47 -1.41
C THR A 47 -3.54 -14.70 -0.27
N LYS A 48 -2.72 -13.68 -0.57
CA LYS A 48 -2.04 -12.88 0.47
C LYS A 48 -3.02 -12.03 1.27
N VAL A 49 -4.00 -11.41 0.61
CA VAL A 49 -5.06 -10.64 1.28
C VAL A 49 -5.80 -11.54 2.24
N LYS A 50 -6.23 -12.72 1.79
CA LYS A 50 -6.91 -13.70 2.64
C LYS A 50 -6.03 -14.13 3.83
N ALA A 51 -4.81 -14.58 3.56
CA ALA A 51 -3.91 -15.09 4.60
C ALA A 51 -3.57 -14.04 5.66
N LEU A 52 -3.39 -12.78 5.27
CA LEU A 52 -3.11 -11.69 6.20
C LEU A 52 -4.34 -11.31 7.02
N THR A 53 -5.52 -11.23 6.40
CA THR A 53 -6.78 -10.98 7.09
C THR A 53 -7.06 -12.08 8.11
N ASP A 54 -6.95 -13.35 7.70
CA ASP A 54 -7.16 -14.51 8.56
C ASP A 54 -6.17 -14.52 9.73
N LYS A 55 -4.89 -14.24 9.47
CA LYS A 55 -3.87 -14.18 10.52
C LYS A 55 -4.16 -13.09 11.54
N ILE A 56 -4.53 -11.88 11.09
CA ILE A 56 -4.83 -10.76 12.00
C ILE A 56 -6.06 -11.09 12.86
N ASN A 57 -7.08 -11.70 12.26
CA ASN A 57 -8.33 -12.07 12.93
C ASN A 57 -8.26 -13.43 13.65
N GLY A 58 -7.10 -14.09 13.64
CA GLY A 58 -6.91 -15.42 14.20
C GLY A 58 -7.11 -15.50 15.72
N SER A 59 -7.10 -16.74 16.22
CA SER A 59 -7.25 -17.06 17.64
C SER A 59 -6.04 -16.60 18.48
N PRO A 60 -6.11 -16.67 19.82
CA PRO A 60 -4.96 -16.37 20.69
C PRO A 60 -3.72 -17.24 20.43
N GLU A 61 -3.87 -18.42 19.84
CA GLU A 61 -2.78 -19.34 19.48
C GLU A 61 -2.13 -18.96 18.14
N THR A 62 -2.82 -18.15 17.33
CA THR A 62 -2.31 -17.68 16.03
C THR A 62 -1.27 -16.58 16.26
N PHE A 63 0.02 -16.91 16.11
CA PHE A 63 1.10 -15.97 16.38
C PHE A 63 0.94 -14.64 15.61
N GLY A 64 0.88 -13.55 16.37
CA GLY A 64 0.75 -12.19 15.84
C GLY A 64 -0.67 -11.79 15.40
N SER A 65 -1.69 -12.63 15.67
CA SER A 65 -3.09 -12.20 15.62
C SER A 65 -3.35 -11.10 16.65
N THR A 66 -4.46 -10.38 16.48
CA THR A 66 -4.89 -9.37 17.45
C THR A 66 -5.08 -10.00 18.84
N LYS A 67 -5.74 -11.17 18.91
CA LYS A 67 -5.98 -11.89 20.17
C LYS A 67 -4.68 -12.37 20.83
N TRP A 68 -3.71 -12.84 20.05
CA TRP A 68 -2.40 -13.23 20.57
C TRP A 68 -1.67 -12.03 21.18
N LEU A 69 -1.74 -10.85 20.53
CA LEU A 69 -1.12 -9.62 21.04
C LEU A 69 -1.79 -9.16 22.34
N GLU A 70 -3.12 -9.20 22.41
CA GLU A 70 -3.89 -8.86 23.61
C GLU A 70 -3.53 -9.77 24.79
N GLN A 71 -3.45 -11.08 24.57
CA GLN A 71 -3.06 -12.04 25.60
C GLN A 71 -1.63 -11.76 26.08
N ARG A 72 -0.68 -11.53 25.16
CA ARG A 72 0.71 -11.20 25.52
C ARG A 72 0.83 -9.88 26.27
N ALA A 73 -0.02 -8.90 25.97
CA ALA A 73 -0.07 -7.64 26.72
C ALA A 73 -0.57 -7.89 28.15
N ALA A 74 -1.62 -8.70 28.32
CA ALA A 74 -2.13 -9.09 29.63
C ALA A 74 -1.07 -9.84 30.46
N ASP A 75 -0.36 -10.79 29.85
CA ASP A 75 0.72 -11.54 30.50
C ASP A 75 1.87 -10.60 30.94
N ALA A 76 2.24 -9.64 30.09
CA ALA A 76 3.27 -8.65 30.42
C ALA A 76 2.87 -7.77 31.61
N ARG A 77 1.60 -7.33 31.69
CA ARG A 77 1.09 -6.57 32.84
C ARG A 77 1.12 -7.39 34.14
N LYS A 78 0.70 -8.66 34.08
CA LYS A 78 0.76 -9.58 35.24
C LYS A 78 2.18 -9.77 35.75
N ALA A 79 3.16 -9.75 34.85
CA ALA A 79 4.58 -9.84 35.19
C ALA A 79 5.21 -8.48 35.59
N GLY A 80 4.43 -7.41 35.71
CA GLY A 80 4.93 -6.06 36.04
C GLY A 80 5.68 -5.35 34.91
N ASN A 81 5.70 -5.91 33.70
CA ASN A 81 6.37 -5.31 32.54
C ASN A 81 5.39 -4.44 31.73
N THR A 82 5.05 -3.27 32.27
CA THR A 82 4.09 -2.34 31.69
C THR A 82 4.55 -1.78 30.35
N ALA A 83 5.83 -1.40 30.21
CA ALA A 83 6.37 -0.89 28.95
C ALA A 83 6.21 -1.88 27.78
N ARG A 84 6.38 -3.19 28.04
CA ARG A 84 6.13 -4.22 27.02
C ARG A 84 4.64 -4.33 26.69
N ALA A 85 3.77 -4.23 27.68
CA ALA A 85 2.33 -4.25 27.45
C ALA A 85 1.89 -3.07 26.56
N ASP A 86 2.41 -1.87 26.79
CA ASP A 86 2.08 -0.67 26.01
C ASP A 86 2.49 -0.81 24.54
N VAL A 87 3.67 -1.38 24.27
CA VAL A 87 4.12 -1.67 22.90
C VAL A 87 3.19 -2.68 22.21
N LEU A 88 2.72 -3.70 22.95
CA LEU A 88 1.80 -4.70 22.41
C LEU A 88 0.41 -4.10 22.15
N ASP A 89 -0.10 -3.23 23.03
CA ASP A 89 -1.35 -2.50 22.81
C ASP A 89 -1.25 -1.56 21.60
N ALA A 90 -0.12 -0.87 21.44
CA ALA A 90 0.11 -0.05 20.26
C ALA A 90 0.07 -0.88 18.98
N ARG A 91 0.64 -2.10 18.99
CA ARG A 91 0.55 -3.04 17.86
C ARG A 91 -0.89 -3.49 17.59
N VAL A 92 -1.69 -3.75 18.64
CA VAL A 92 -3.12 -4.06 18.50
C VAL A 92 -3.85 -2.93 17.77
N LYS A 93 -3.65 -1.67 18.19
CA LYS A 93 -4.25 -0.50 17.53
C LYS A 93 -3.88 -0.40 16.05
N LEU A 94 -2.64 -0.75 15.69
CA LEU A 94 -2.17 -0.76 14.30
C LEU A 94 -2.81 -1.87 13.45
N ARG A 95 -3.29 -2.98 14.05
CA ARG A 95 -3.94 -4.07 13.30
C ARG A 95 -5.20 -3.62 12.59
N ALA A 96 -6.04 -2.80 13.24
CA ALA A 96 -7.25 -2.25 12.63
C ALA A 96 -6.93 -1.43 11.38
N ALA A 97 -5.96 -0.51 11.47
CA ALA A 97 -5.51 0.28 10.32
C ALA A 97 -4.92 -0.60 9.20
N GLN A 98 -4.24 -1.69 9.56
CA GLN A 98 -3.68 -2.62 8.58
C GLN A 98 -4.78 -3.41 7.85
N LEU A 99 -5.84 -3.84 8.54
CA LEU A 99 -7.00 -4.50 7.92
C LEU A 99 -7.66 -3.60 6.87
N VAL A 100 -7.83 -2.31 7.15
CA VAL A 100 -8.37 -1.35 6.17
C VAL A 100 -7.49 -1.28 4.92
N LYS A 101 -6.16 -1.22 5.09
CA LYS A 101 -5.22 -1.19 3.96
C LYS A 101 -5.25 -2.49 3.13
N ILE A 102 -5.36 -3.63 3.80
CA ILE A 102 -5.48 -4.95 3.16
C ILE A 102 -6.80 -5.05 2.37
N GLY A 103 -7.92 -4.64 2.97
CA GLY A 103 -9.23 -4.60 2.31
C GLY A 103 -9.21 -3.76 1.03
N LYS A 104 -8.70 -2.52 1.12
CA LYS A 104 -8.52 -1.65 -0.06
C LYS A 104 -7.62 -2.25 -1.14
N ALA A 105 -6.62 -3.04 -0.76
CA ALA A 105 -5.79 -3.75 -1.74
C ALA A 105 -6.58 -4.87 -2.44
N GLY A 106 -7.40 -5.61 -1.69
CA GLY A 106 -8.34 -6.60 -2.23
C GLY A 106 -9.33 -5.98 -3.21
N GLU A 107 -9.93 -4.85 -2.87
CA GLU A 107 -10.87 -4.10 -3.73
C GLU A 107 -10.22 -3.70 -5.07
N ARG A 108 -9.00 -3.14 -5.04
CA ARG A 108 -8.28 -2.78 -6.27
C ARG A 108 -7.99 -3.98 -7.16
N VAL A 109 -7.64 -5.12 -6.56
CA VAL A 109 -7.37 -6.36 -7.31
C VAL A 109 -8.65 -6.93 -7.89
N ALA A 110 -9.76 -6.93 -7.12
CA ALA A 110 -11.05 -7.37 -7.59
C ALA A 110 -11.54 -6.51 -8.77
N LYS A 111 -11.38 -5.18 -8.68
CA LYS A 111 -11.70 -4.25 -9.77
C LYS A 111 -10.85 -4.52 -11.02
N PHE A 112 -9.54 -4.62 -10.88
CA PHE A 112 -8.67 -4.96 -12.00
C PHE A 112 -9.06 -6.30 -12.65
N LYS A 113 -9.37 -7.30 -11.83
CA LYS A 113 -9.80 -8.62 -12.30
C LYS A 113 -11.10 -8.54 -13.10
N SER A 114 -12.11 -7.81 -12.62
CA SER A 114 -13.37 -7.65 -13.35
C SER A 114 -13.22 -6.87 -14.65
N GLU A 115 -12.32 -5.89 -14.69
CA GLU A 115 -12.11 -5.03 -15.86
C GLU A 115 -11.23 -5.67 -16.94
N HIS A 116 -10.31 -6.57 -16.56
CA HIS A 116 -9.24 -7.02 -17.47
C HIS A 116 -9.01 -8.53 -17.50
N CYS A 117 -9.41 -9.28 -16.47
CA CYS A 117 -9.19 -10.72 -16.37
C CYS A 117 -10.46 -11.48 -16.75
N GLY A 118 -10.75 -11.45 -18.05
CA GLY A 118 -11.95 -12.06 -18.65
C GLY A 118 -11.97 -11.99 -20.18
N ALA A 119 -11.04 -11.25 -20.79
CA ALA A 119 -10.79 -11.32 -22.21
C ALA A 119 -10.23 -12.71 -22.57
N LYS A 120 -11.06 -13.51 -23.25
CA LYS A 120 -10.60 -14.58 -24.12
C LYS A 120 -10.32 -13.99 -25.50
#